data_AF-A0A951YEQ6-F1
#
_entry.id   AF-A0A951YEQ6-F1
#
_cell.length_a   1.000
_cell.length_b   1.000
_cell.length_c   1.000
_cell.angle_alpha   90.00
_cell.angle_beta   90.00
_cell.angle_gamma   90.00
#
_symmetry.space_group_name_H-M   'P 1'
#
loop_
_entity.id
_entity.type
_entity.pdbx_description
1 polymer ?
#
loop_
_entity_poly.entity_id
_entity_poly.type
_entity_poly.pdbx_seq_one_letter_code
_entity_poly.pdbx_strand_id
1 'polypeptide(L)'
;KGNYVGEADITNLLFDFYPWNTELSGNGNKVLAHIQADNIDTTISVDKWQAYFLHNLPTGKPKITLTLVDKDGNKINGPMTEVTREFTLALEEPLPQ
;
A
#
# COMPACT_ATOMS: atom_id res chain seq x y z
N LYS A 1 1.17 -12.51 0.32
CA LYS A 1 -0.25 -12.62 -0.04
C LYS A 1 -1.01 -12.66 1.27
N GLY A 2 -1.86 -11.67 1.55
CA GLY A 2 -2.70 -11.63 2.75
C GLY A 2 -4.14 -11.94 2.37
N ASN A 3 -4.82 -12.75 3.19
CA ASN A 3 -6.26 -12.99 3.10
C ASN A 3 -6.84 -12.58 4.45
N TYR A 4 -7.73 -11.59 4.45
CA TYR A 4 -8.32 -11.03 5.66
C TYR A 4 -9.84 -11.19 5.58
N VAL A 5 -10.43 -11.72 6.65
CA VAL A 5 -11.85 -12.09 6.71
C VAL A 5 -12.47 -11.52 7.97
N GLY A 6 -13.65 -10.89 7.86
CA GLY A 6 -14.37 -10.32 8.98
C GLY A 6 -14.18 -8.80 9.10
N GLU A 7 -15.25 -8.11 9.50
CA GLU A 7 -15.29 -6.64 9.58
C GLU A 7 -14.10 -6.09 10.41
N ALA A 8 -13.88 -6.63 11.61
CA ALA A 8 -12.80 -6.18 12.50
C ALA A 8 -11.40 -6.21 11.87
N ASP A 9 -11.15 -7.17 10.98
CA ASP A 9 -9.85 -7.40 10.35
C ASP A 9 -9.66 -6.60 9.06
N ILE A 10 -10.75 -6.13 8.43
CA ILE A 10 -10.70 -5.41 7.15
C ILE A 10 -10.98 -3.90 7.27
N THR A 11 -11.59 -3.45 8.37
CA THR A 11 -11.85 -2.01 8.60
C THR A 11 -10.56 -1.19 8.67
N ASN A 12 -9.52 -1.74 9.31
CA ASN A 12 -8.24 -1.06 9.55
C ASN A 12 -7.08 -1.94 9.09
N LEU A 13 -6.62 -1.72 7.86
CA LEU A 13 -5.47 -2.47 7.34
C LEU A 13 -4.18 -1.73 7.64
N LEU A 14 -3.28 -2.39 8.38
CA LEU A 14 -1.96 -1.86 8.65
C LEU A 14 -1.12 -1.87 7.36
N PHE A 15 -0.80 -0.69 6.87
CA PHE A 15 0.17 -0.44 5.83
C PHE A 15 1.51 -0.09 6.48
N ASP A 16 2.42 -1.06 6.52
CA ASP A 16 3.77 -0.92 7.04
C ASP A 16 4.79 -1.39 6.00
N PHE A 17 5.93 -0.72 5.95
CA PHE A 17 7.01 -0.98 5.01
C PHE A 17 8.34 -0.52 5.58
N TYR A 18 9.44 -0.97 4.97
CA TYR A 18 10.79 -0.61 5.39
C TYR A 18 11.58 0.02 4.23
N PRO A 19 11.92 1.31 4.30
CA PRO A 19 12.90 1.89 3.38
C PRO A 19 14.30 1.40 3.73
N TRP A 20 14.98 0.78 2.77
CA TRP A 20 16.37 0.32 2.93
C TRP A 20 17.33 1.33 2.28
N ASN A 21 18.40 1.72 3.00
CA ASN A 21 19.42 2.67 2.52
C ASN A 21 18.86 4.04 2.05
N THR A 22 17.72 4.47 2.57
CA THR A 22 17.16 5.78 2.25
C THR A 22 16.33 6.31 3.40
N GLU A 23 16.26 7.64 3.51
CA GLU A 23 15.39 8.35 4.44
C GLU A 23 14.29 9.07 3.65
N LEU A 24 13.08 9.06 4.19
CA LEU A 24 11.95 9.76 3.59
C LEU A 24 11.86 11.18 4.17
N SER A 25 11.62 12.17 3.31
CA SER A 25 11.34 13.54 3.73
C SER A 25 10.59 14.33 2.66
N GLY A 26 9.87 15.38 3.06
CA GLY A 26 9.10 16.20 2.13
C GLY A 26 9.93 16.88 1.03
N ASN A 27 11.22 17.14 1.29
CA ASN A 27 12.16 17.76 0.35
C ASN A 27 13.18 16.76 -0.24
N GLY A 28 13.01 15.47 0.04
CA GLY A 28 13.93 14.41 -0.37
C GLY A 28 13.19 13.26 -1.04
N ASN A 29 13.66 12.04 -0.80
CA ASN A 29 13.01 10.85 -1.31
C ASN A 29 11.66 10.63 -0.63
N LYS A 30 10.72 10.05 -1.37
CA LYS A 30 9.37 9.74 -0.89
C LYS A 30 8.88 8.46 -1.56
N VAL A 31 7.90 7.81 -0.94
CA VAL A 31 7.22 6.65 -1.52
C VAL A 31 5.88 7.09 -2.07
N LEU A 32 5.61 6.81 -3.33
CA LEU A 32 4.27 6.89 -3.88
C LEU A 32 3.57 5.55 -3.63
N ALA A 33 2.51 5.58 -2.82
CA ALA A 33 1.64 4.45 -2.58
C ALA A 33 0.41 4.55 -3.49
N HIS A 34 0.46 3.86 -4.63
CA HIS A 34 -0.66 3.74 -5.56
C HIS A 34 -1.58 2.60 -5.13
N ILE A 35 -2.82 2.91 -4.78
CA ILE A 35 -3.80 1.98 -4.24
C ILE A 35 -4.94 1.84 -5.25
N GLN A 36 -5.26 0.60 -5.59
CA GLN A 36 -6.32 0.23 -6.51
C GLN A 36 -7.24 -0.78 -5.84
N ALA A 37 -8.54 -0.51 -5.84
CA ALA A 37 -9.59 -1.41 -5.37
C ALA A 37 -10.88 -1.13 -6.17
N ASP A 38 -11.97 -1.82 -5.88
CA ASP A 38 -13.24 -1.54 -6.54
C ASP A 38 -13.65 -0.07 -6.34
N ASN A 39 -13.86 0.66 -7.44
CA ASN A 39 -14.15 2.10 -7.45
C ASN A 39 -13.12 3.01 -6.74
N ILE A 40 -11.90 2.53 -6.48
CA ILE A 40 -10.79 3.32 -5.93
C ILE A 40 -9.57 3.20 -6.82
N ASP A 41 -9.06 4.34 -7.28
CA ASP A 41 -7.73 4.47 -7.88
C ASP A 41 -7.12 5.78 -7.36
N THR A 42 -6.15 5.68 -6.45
CA THR A 42 -5.56 6.85 -5.78
C THR A 42 -4.08 6.66 -5.48
N THR A 43 -3.34 7.76 -5.36
CA THR A 43 -1.92 7.74 -5.00
C THR A 43 -1.67 8.67 -3.82
N ILE A 44 -1.01 8.14 -2.80
CA ILE A 44 -0.61 8.88 -1.60
C ILE A 44 0.91 9.06 -1.62
N SER A 45 1.38 10.29 -1.40
CA SER A 45 2.80 10.56 -1.19
C SER A 45 3.14 10.35 0.28
N VAL A 46 4.06 9.44 0.55
CA VAL A 46 4.56 9.11 1.89
C VAL A 46 5.97 9.65 2.02
N ASP A 47 6.09 10.73 2.78
CA ASP A 47 7.35 11.44 3.04
C ASP A 47 7.89 11.20 4.47
N LYS A 48 7.17 10.40 5.26
CA LYS A 48 7.57 10.00 6.61
C LYS A 48 7.47 8.49 6.75
N TRP A 49 8.53 7.86 7.23
CA TRP A 49 8.52 6.45 7.55
C TRP A 49 7.84 6.21 8.91
N GLN A 50 6.65 5.65 8.88
CA GLN A 50 5.84 5.22 10.02
C GLN A 50 4.79 4.22 9.55
N ALA A 51 4.13 3.55 10.50
CA ALA A 51 2.94 2.77 10.21
C ALA A 51 1.76 3.66 9.80
N TYR A 52 0.97 3.21 8.82
CA TYR A 52 -0.26 3.85 8.37
C TYR A 52 -1.43 2.88 8.41
N PHE A 53 -2.64 3.38 8.57
CA PHE A 53 -3.85 2.59 8.37
C PHE A 53 -4.54 2.97 7.07
N LEU A 54 -4.90 1.95 6.29
CA LEU A 54 -5.83 2.08 5.19
C LEU A 54 -7.22 1.74 5.74
N HIS A 55 -8.07 2.76 5.83
CA HIS A 55 -9.41 2.63 6.39
C HIS A 55 -10.43 2.29 5.31
N ASN A 56 -11.33 1.37 5.60
CA ASN A 56 -12.52 1.08 4.80
C ASN A 56 -12.22 0.80 3.33
N LEU A 57 -11.15 0.03 3.05
CA LEU A 57 -10.91 -0.43 1.68
C LEU A 57 -12.06 -1.35 1.23
N PRO A 58 -12.53 -1.23 -0.02
CA PRO A 58 -13.52 -2.13 -0.60
C PRO A 58 -13.10 -3.59 -0.48
N THR A 59 -14.07 -4.47 -0.24
CA THR A 59 -13.86 -5.92 -0.31
C THR A 59 -13.42 -6.36 -1.71
N GLY A 60 -12.89 -7.57 -1.82
CA GLY A 60 -12.38 -8.12 -3.08
C GLY A 60 -10.86 -8.22 -3.06
N LYS A 61 -10.20 -7.73 -4.12
CA LYS A 61 -8.74 -7.86 -4.30
C LYS A 61 -8.04 -6.52 -4.45
N PRO A 62 -7.89 -5.73 -3.38
CA PRO A 62 -7.10 -4.52 -3.44
C PRO A 62 -5.64 -4.81 -3.79
N LYS A 63 -5.04 -3.84 -4.48
CA LYS A 63 -3.65 -3.83 -4.90
C LYS A 63 -3.01 -2.53 -4.43
N ILE A 64 -1.82 -2.63 -3.85
CA ILE A 64 -0.97 -1.49 -3.53
C ILE A 64 0.36 -1.63 -4.25
N THR A 65 0.77 -0.57 -4.95
CA THR A 65 2.09 -0.46 -5.57
C THR A 65 2.84 0.67 -4.87
N LEU A 66 4.00 0.34 -4.30
CA LEU A 66 4.90 1.32 -3.71
C LEU A 66 6.01 1.61 -4.72
N THR A 67 6.24 2.89 -5.01
CA THR A 67 7.34 3.34 -5.87
C THR A 67 8.16 4.37 -5.13
N LEU A 68 9.46 4.13 -4.98
CA LEU A 68 10.40 5.10 -4.43
C LEU A 68 10.73 6.14 -5.50
N VAL A 69 10.52 7.42 -5.17
CA VAL A 69 10.81 8.55 -6.05
C VAL A 69 11.72 9.56 -5.37
N ASP A 70 12.47 10.32 -6.17
CA ASP A 70 13.33 11.41 -5.71
C ASP A 70 12.51 12.68 -5.35
N LYS A 71 13.22 13.73 -4.94
CA LYS A 71 12.62 15.03 -4.60
C LYS A 71 11.78 15.62 -5.74
N ASP A 72 12.16 15.38 -6.98
CA ASP A 72 11.53 15.91 -8.19
C ASP A 72 10.39 15.00 -8.67
N GLY A 73 10.15 13.87 -7.99
CA GLY A 73 9.10 12.90 -8.32
C GLY A 73 9.52 11.87 -9.36
N ASN A 74 10.80 11.80 -9.73
CA ASN A 74 11.27 10.77 -10.65
C ASN A 74 11.47 9.45 -9.92
N LYS A 75 11.05 8.34 -10.55
CA LYS A 75 11.31 7.00 -10.03
C LYS A 75 12.81 6.75 -9.90
N ILE A 76 13.22 6.28 -8.72
CA ILE A 76 14.60 5.86 -8.48
C ILE A 76 14.79 4.47 -9.09
N ASN A 77 15.83 4.30 -9.90
CA ASN A 77 16.18 3.01 -10.49
C ASN A 77 16.98 2.17 -9.49
N GLY A 78 16.64 0.88 -9.39
CA GLY A 78 17.38 -0.04 -8.54
C GLY A 78 16.57 -1.30 -8.22
N PRO A 79 17.18 -2.26 -7.51
CA PRO A 79 16.44 -3.39 -6.98
C PRO A 79 15.44 -2.90 -5.92
N MET A 80 14.23 -3.47 -5.93
CA MET A 80 13.20 -3.22 -4.91
C MET A 80 12.77 -1.74 -4.74
N THR A 81 13.01 -0.86 -5.72
CA THR A 81 12.48 0.52 -5.70
C THR A 81 11.02 0.60 -6.14
N GLU A 82 10.46 -0.51 -6.60
CA GLU A 82 9.04 -0.67 -6.85
C GLU A 82 8.58 -2.06 -6.42
N VAL A 83 7.45 -2.14 -5.73
CA VAL A 83 6.85 -3.39 -5.30
C VAL A 83 5.34 -3.31 -5.37
N THR A 84 4.72 -4.37 -5.88
CA THR A 84 3.26 -4.52 -5.89
C THR A 84 2.86 -5.64 -4.95
N ARG A 85 1.84 -5.39 -4.14
CA ARG A 85 1.16 -6.39 -3.32
C ARG A 85 -0.33 -6.40 -3.63
N GLU A 86 -0.85 -7.60 -3.88
CA GLU A 86 -2.28 -7.87 -3.93
C GLU A 86 -2.66 -8.68 -2.68
N PHE A 87 -3.80 -8.34 -2.09
CA PHE A 87 -4.37 -9.01 -0.93
C PHE A 87 -5.89 -9.12 -1.08
N THR A 88 -6.49 -10.05 -0.34
CA THR A 88 -7.94 -10.32 -0.41
C THR A 88 -8.61 -9.88 0.89
N LEU A 89 -9.72 -9.15 0.74
CA LEU A 89 -10.58 -8.69 1.83
C LEU A 89 -11.99 -9.27 1.65
N ALA A 90 -12.53 -9.92 2.69
CA ALA A 90 -13.89 -10.46 2.68
C ALA A 90 -14.59 -10.22 4.02
N LEU A 91 -15.91 -10.03 4.01
CA LEU A 91 -16.69 -9.89 5.25
C LEU A 91 -16.90 -11.24 5.95
N GLU A 92 -16.99 -12.31 5.18
CA GLU A 92 -17.21 -13.67 5.65
C GLU A 92 -16.31 -14.63 4.87
N GLU A 93 -16.11 -15.84 5.38
CA GLU A 93 -15.35 -16.85 4.64
C GLU A 93 -16.03 -17.10 3.29
N PRO A 94 -15.29 -17.01 2.16
CA PRO A 94 -15.88 -17.29 0.87
C PRO A 94 -16.31 -18.76 0.83
N LEU A 95 -17.55 -19.01 0.39
CA LEU A 95 -18.06 -20.37 0.23
C LEU A 95 -17.09 -21.18 -0.66
N PRO A 96 -16.76 -22.43 -0.29
CA PRO A 96 -15.98 -23.29 -1.16
C PRO A 96 -16.66 -23.39 -2.53
N GLN A 97 -15.89 -23.14 -3.60
CA GLN A 97 -16.35 -23.37 -4.98
C GLN A 97 -16.38 -24.86 -5.32
#